data_AF-A0A198A1D0-F1
#
_entry.id   AF-A0A198A1D0-F1
#
_cell.length_a   1.000
_cell.length_b   1.000
_cell.length_c   1.000
_cell.angle_alpha   90.00
_cell.angle_beta   90.00
_cell.angle_gamma   90.00
#
_symmetry.space_group_name_H-M   'P 1'
#
loop_
_entity.id
_entity.type
_entity.pdbx_description
1 polymer ?
#
loop_
_entity_poly.entity_id
_entity_poly.type
_entity_poly.pdbx_seq_one_letter_code
_entity_poly.pdbx_strand_id
1 'polypeptide(L)' 'MKTIPEGAATIVWCAVNKQLDGKGGVYCENVDIAQAVPSDNPSGPGVKPWAVNPEYAEQLWQLSESLIGIKFPD' A
#
# COMPACT_ATOMS: atom_id res chain seq x y z
N MET A 1 -22.36 0.97 5.76
CA MET A 1 -21.70 -0.22 5.15
C MET A 1 -21.46 0.11 3.69
N LYS A 2 -20.27 -0.18 3.15
CA LYS A 2 -20.00 0.07 1.72
C LYS A 2 -20.79 -0.90 0.84
N THR A 3 -21.22 -0.44 -0.32
CA THR A 3 -21.76 -1.30 -1.39
C THR A 3 -20.62 -2.04 -2.09
N ILE A 4 -20.95 -3.06 -2.89
CA ILE A 4 -19.96 -3.79 -3.69
C ILE A 4 -19.18 -2.84 -4.64
N PRO A 5 -19.84 -1.96 -5.42
CA PRO A 5 -19.13 -0.99 -6.24
C PRO A 5 -18.21 -0.06 -5.44
N GLU A 6 -18.68 0.43 -4.29
CA GLU A 6 -17.87 1.30 -3.41
C GLU A 6 -16.65 0.56 -2.82
N GLY A 7 -16.77 -0.73 -2.53
CA GLY A 7 -15.65 -1.55 -2.07
C GLY A 7 -14.59 -1.78 -3.15
N ALA A 8 -15.00 -1.90 -4.41
CA ALA A 8 -14.10 -2.13 -5.55
C ALA A 8 -13.49 -0.84 -6.12
N ALA A 9 -14.07 0.32 -5.82
CA ALA A 9 -13.75 1.59 -6.47
C ALA A 9 -12.25 1.95 -6.42
N THR A 10 -11.60 1.84 -5.26
CA THR A 10 -10.17 2.16 -5.14
C THR A 10 -9.30 1.22 -5.98
N ILE A 11 -9.62 -0.08 -6.03
CA ILE A 11 -8.85 -1.06 -6.80
C ILE A 11 -8.93 -0.73 -8.30
N VAL A 12 -10.14 -0.45 -8.79
CA VAL A 12 -10.35 -0.05 -10.19
C VAL A 12 -9.61 1.25 -10.48
N TRP A 13 -9.67 2.22 -9.57
CA TRP A 13 -8.96 3.49 -9.71
C TRP A 13 -7.45 3.31 -9.81
N CYS A 14 -6.83 2.50 -8.94
CA CYS A 14 -5.38 2.27 -8.99
C CYS A 14 -4.95 1.57 -10.28
N ALA A 15 -5.81 0.74 -10.86
CA ALA A 15 -5.49 0.00 -12.07
C ALA A 15 -5.43 0.87 -13.34
N VAL A 16 -6.16 1.98 -13.39
CA VAL A 16 -6.40 2.71 -14.66
C VAL A 16 -6.23 4.22 -14.60
N ASN A 17 -6.12 4.83 -13.40
CA ASN A 17 -6.09 6.28 -13.31
C ASN A 17 -4.71 6.86 -13.66
N LYS A 18 -4.69 7.81 -14.60
CA LYS A 18 -3.48 8.51 -15.07
C LYS A 18 -2.69 9.25 -13.98
N GLN A 19 -3.30 9.54 -12.83
CA GLN A 19 -2.59 10.13 -11.70
C GLN A 19 -1.42 9.26 -11.20
N LEU A 20 -1.45 7.96 -11.50
CA LEU A 20 -0.43 6.98 -11.16
C LEU A 20 0.63 6.77 -12.25
N ASP A 21 0.51 7.45 -13.39
CA ASP A 21 1.51 7.36 -14.45
C ASP A 21 2.89 7.77 -13.90
N GLY A 22 3.85 6.83 -13.95
CA GLY A 22 5.20 7.02 -13.41
C GLY A 22 5.32 6.99 -11.87
N LYS A 23 4.26 6.62 -11.14
CA LYS A 23 4.26 6.57 -9.67
C LYS A 23 4.08 5.14 -9.15
N GLY A 24 5.20 4.42 -9.00
CA GLY A 24 5.23 3.13 -8.32
C GLY A 24 5.20 3.26 -6.80
N GLY A 25 4.69 2.24 -6.11
CA GLY A 25 4.83 2.10 -4.64
C GLY A 25 3.95 3.01 -3.78
N VAL A 26 2.99 3.74 -4.35
CA VAL A 26 2.06 4.57 -3.57
C VAL A 26 0.93 3.74 -2.96
N TYR A 27 0.44 4.16 -1.81
CA TYR A 27 -0.76 3.61 -1.18
C TYR A 27 -2.00 4.37 -1.68
N CYS A 28 -2.98 3.66 -2.21
CA CYS A 28 -4.26 4.25 -2.60
C CYS A 28 -5.32 4.00 -1.52
N GLU A 29 -6.16 5.00 -1.26
CA GLU A 29 -7.40 4.83 -0.49
C GLU A 29 -8.45 5.82 -0.97
N ASN A 30 -9.74 5.50 -0.77
CA ASN A 30 -10.84 6.40 -1.13
C ASN A 30 -10.76 7.02 -2.53
N VAL A 31 -10.36 6.22 -3.53
CA VAL A 31 -10.28 6.66 -4.94
C VAL A 31 -9.24 7.78 -5.16
N ASP A 32 -8.17 7.79 -4.38
CA ASP A 32 -7.04 8.71 -4.50
C ASP A 32 -5.72 8.10 -3.96
N ILE A 33 -4.60 8.80 -4.14
CA ILE A 33 -3.35 8.52 -3.44
C ILE A 33 -3.48 9.04 -2.00
N ALA A 34 -3.26 8.15 -1.03
CA ALA A 34 -3.36 8.49 0.38
C ALA A 34 -2.30 9.51 0.81
N GLN A 35 -2.63 10.33 1.81
CA GLN A 35 -1.66 11.23 2.44
C GLN A 35 -0.76 10.45 3.41
N ALA A 36 0.51 10.84 3.50
CA ALA A 36 1.38 10.39 4.57
C ALA A 36 0.94 11.04 5.89
N VAL A 37 0.74 10.22 6.92
CA VAL A 37 0.24 10.67 8.22
C VAL A 37 1.17 10.24 9.34
N PRO A 38 1.26 11.03 10.43
CA PRO A 38 2.11 10.67 11.55
C PRO A 38 1.62 9.40 12.25
N SER A 39 2.51 8.76 13.01
CA SER A 39 2.24 7.52 13.72
C SER A 39 1.06 7.64 14.69
N ASP A 40 0.91 8.79 15.33
CA ASP A 40 -0.13 9.14 16.29
C ASP A 40 -1.45 9.61 15.66
N ASN A 41 -1.55 9.73 14.33
CA ASN A 41 -2.82 10.03 13.69
C ASN A 41 -3.86 8.99 14.15
N PRO A 42 -5.01 9.40 14.71
CA PRO A 42 -6.07 8.48 15.10
C PRO A 42 -6.47 7.54 13.96
N SER A 43 -7.13 6.42 14.29
CA SER A 43 -7.62 5.46 13.29
C SER A 43 -8.42 6.17 12.20
N GLY A 44 -7.85 6.28 11.01
CA GLY A 44 -8.37 7.10 9.92
C GLY A 44 -7.54 6.91 8.64
N PRO A 45 -7.95 7.57 7.55
CA PRO A 45 -7.25 7.50 6.27
C PRO A 45 -5.79 7.97 6.40
N GLY A 46 -4.92 7.36 5.61
CA GLY A 46 -3.54 7.78 5.41
C GLY A 46 -2.53 6.64 5.53
N VAL A 47 -1.38 6.82 4.90
CA VAL A 47 -0.26 5.89 5.00
C VAL A 47 0.62 6.22 6.20
N LYS A 48 0.83 5.23 7.06
CA LYS A 48 1.64 5.33 8.27
C LYS A 48 3.13 5.19 7.94
N PRO A 49 4.05 5.79 8.73
CA PRO A 49 5.47 5.83 8.39
C PRO A 49 6.12 4.45 8.30
N TRP A 50 5.68 3.47 9.11
CA TRP A 50 6.21 2.10 9.04
C TRP A 50 5.81 1.36 7.76
N ALA A 51 4.72 1.76 7.10
CA ALA A 51 4.28 1.12 5.86
C ALA A 51 5.18 1.48 4.66
N VAL A 52 5.98 2.54 4.78
CA VAL A 52 6.93 3.01 3.76
C VAL A 52 8.38 2.92 4.21
N ASN A 53 8.66 2.25 5.34
CA ASN A 53 10.03 2.07 5.81
C ASN A 53 10.73 0.97 4.98
N PRO A 54 11.83 1.28 4.28
CA PRO A 54 12.51 0.32 3.40
C PRO A 54 13.23 -0.79 4.17
N GLU A 55 13.74 -0.52 5.37
CA GLU A 55 14.42 -1.52 6.20
C GLU A 55 13.43 -2.58 6.70
N TYR A 56 12.22 -2.15 7.07
CA TYR A 56 11.14 -3.06 7.47
C TYR A 56 10.63 -3.88 6.29
N ALA A 57 10.52 -3.27 5.12
CA ALA A 57 10.16 -3.99 3.90
C ALA A 57 11.17 -5.10 3.57
N GLU A 58 12.47 -4.79 3.63
CA GLU A 58 13.55 -5.75 3.38
C GLU A 58 13.55 -6.89 4.41
N GLN A 59 13.45 -6.56 5.71
CA GLN A 59 13.38 -7.57 6.77
C GLN A 59 12.16 -8.48 6.61
N LEU A 60 11.00 -7.90 6.27
CA LEU A 60 9.77 -8.67 6.04
C LEU A 60 9.89 -9.56 4.80
N TRP A 61 10.54 -9.09 3.74
CA TRP A 61 10.76 -9.87 2.53
C TRP A 61 11.64 -11.10 2.82
N GLN A 62 12.80 -10.90 3.43
CA GLN A 62 13.71 -11.99 3.81
C GLN A 62 13.06 -13.02 4.74
N LEU A 63 12.27 -12.54 5.71
CA LEU A 63 11.50 -13.42 6.59
C LEU A 63 10.47 -14.23 5.79
N SER A 64 9.75 -13.58 4.87
CA SER A 64 8.72 -14.23 4.05
C SER A 64 9.31 -15.35 3.19
N GLU A 65 10.45 -15.08 2.54
CA GLU A 65 11.21 -16.09 1.79
C GLU A 65 11.62 -17.29 2.64
N SER A 66 12.10 -17.03 3.87
CA SER A 66 12.47 -18.07 4.83
C SER A 66 11.27 -18.94 5.23
N LEU A 67 10.11 -18.29 5.49
CA LEU A 67 8.90 -18.98 5.90
C LEU A 67 8.30 -19.87 4.81
N ILE A 68 8.37 -19.45 3.55
CA ILE A 68 7.83 -20.22 2.42
C ILE A 68 8.87 -21.10 1.71
N GLY A 69 10.16 -20.95 2.05
CA GLY A 69 11.27 -21.70 1.44
C GLY A 69 11.57 -21.33 -0.02
N ILE A 70 11.17 -20.15 -0.48
CA ILE A 70 11.35 -19.67 -1.86
C ILE A 70 12.24 -18.43 -1.83
N LYS A 71 13.23 -18.36 -2.73
CA LYS A 71 14.08 -17.20 -2.95
C LYS A 71 13.73 -16.51 -4.25
N PHE A 72 13.56 -15.21 -4.19
CA PHE A 72 13.37 -14.34 -5.34
C PHE A 72 14.71 -13.69 -5.71
N PRO A 73 14.98 -13.51 -7.01
CA PRO A 73 16.15 -12.75 -7.45
C PRO A 73 15.99 -11.26 -7.13
N ASP A 74 17.12 -10.59 -6.91
CA ASP A 74 17.23 -9.14 -6.80
C ASP A 74 17.03 -8.44 -8.16
#